data_AF-A0A0A8JJM1-F1
#
_entry.id   AF-A0A0A8JJM1-F1
#
_cell.length_a   1.000
_cell.length_b   1.000
_cell.length_c   1.000
_cell.angle_alpha   90.00
_cell.angle_beta   90.00
_cell.angle_gamma   90.00
#
_symmetry.space_group_name_H-M   'P 1'
#
loop_
_entity.id
_entity.type
_entity.pdbx_description
1 polymer ?
#
loop_
_entity_poly.entity_id
_entity_poly.type
_entity_poly.pdbx_seq_one_letter_code
_entity_poly.pdbx_strand_id
1 'polypeptide(L)'
;MYNANKPEVGPNSDSPEIFAAKLALLGAALSTLGDGISTIAAGIALQELERSNQQGSQGQLTKELDKMQKQIDQLNYQIKRMGKIN
;
A
#
# COMPACT_ATOMS: atom_id res chain seq x y z
N MET A 1 5.62 15.25 -57.12
CA MET A 1 5.67 16.03 -55.87
C MET A 1 5.07 15.17 -54.76
N TYR A 2 5.87 14.39 -54.03
CA TYR A 2 5.36 13.56 -52.93
C TYR A 2 5.26 14.40 -51.65
N ASN A 3 4.07 14.42 -51.06
CA ASN A 3 3.72 15.21 -49.89
C ASN A 3 4.04 14.40 -48.62
N ALA A 4 5.02 14.85 -47.84
CA ALA A 4 5.48 14.17 -46.63
C ALA A 4 4.81 14.75 -45.38
N ASN A 5 3.53 14.46 -45.17
CA ASN A 5 2.91 14.59 -43.85
C ASN A 5 3.24 13.34 -43.04
N LYS A 6 4.35 13.40 -42.31
CA LYS A 6 4.66 12.42 -41.27
C LYS A 6 3.85 12.84 -40.02
N PRO A 7 2.92 12.02 -39.50
CA PRO A 7 2.35 12.31 -38.20
C PRO A 7 3.46 12.15 -37.16
N GLU A 8 3.86 13.26 -36.54
CA GLU A 8 4.69 13.26 -35.35
C GLU A 8 3.86 12.68 -34.21
N VAL A 9 3.93 11.35 -34.06
CA VAL A 9 3.53 10.71 -32.81
C VAL A 9 4.61 11.04 -31.80
N GLY A 10 4.39 12.10 -31.02
CA GLY A 10 5.28 12.51 -29.95
C GLY A 10 5.48 11.36 -28.93
N PRO A 11 6.69 11.17 -28.38
CA PRO A 11 7.01 10.05 -27.52
C PRO A 11 6.48 10.30 -26.10
N ASN A 12 5.18 10.09 -25.88
CA ASN A 12 4.57 10.02 -24.55
C ASN A 12 4.09 8.62 -24.18
N SER A 13 4.54 7.59 -24.91
CA SER A 13 4.37 6.20 -24.51
C SER A 13 5.59 5.78 -23.68
N ASP A 14 5.40 5.54 -22.38
CA ASP A 14 6.39 4.88 -21.53
C ASP A 14 7.01 3.69 -22.29
N SER A 15 8.33 3.52 -22.19
CA SER A 15 8.95 2.32 -22.74
C SER A 15 8.39 1.09 -22.01
N PRO A 16 8.37 -0.09 -22.65
CA PRO A 16 7.91 -1.32 -22.00
C PRO A 16 8.58 -1.57 -20.64
N GLU A 17 9.84 -1.17 -20.48
CA GLU A 17 10.62 -1.27 -19.25
C GLU A 17 10.10 -0.32 -18.16
N ILE A 18 9.78 0.93 -18.51
CA ILE A 18 9.19 1.89 -17.56
C ILE A 18 7.81 1.40 -17.11
N PHE A 19 7.01 0.87 -18.04
CA PHE A 19 5.71 0.31 -17.71
C PHE A 19 5.84 -0.91 -16.78
N ALA A 20 6.76 -1.82 -17.07
CA ALA A 20 7.05 -2.97 -16.21
C ALA A 20 7.52 -2.55 -14.81
N ALA A 21 8.38 -1.53 -14.71
CA ALA A 21 8.83 -1.00 -13.43
C ALA A 21 7.69 -0.39 -12.60
N LYS A 22 6.78 0.36 -13.24
CA LYS A 22 5.58 0.91 -12.58
C LYS A 22 4.67 -0.22 -12.06
N LEU A 23 4.47 -1.27 -12.86
CA LEU A 23 3.67 -2.43 -12.44
C LEU A 23 4.32 -3.20 -11.28
N ALA A 24 5.65 -3.38 -11.33
CA ALA A 24 6.40 -4.00 -10.24
C ALA A 24 6.29 -3.20 -8.93
N LEU A 25 6.40 -1.87 -9.01
CA LEU A 25 6.22 -1.00 -7.85
C LEU A 25 4.82 -1.12 -7.25
N LEU A 26 3.78 -1.16 -8.08
CA LEU A 26 2.40 -1.37 -7.64
C LEU A 26 2.24 -2.74 -6.96
N GLY A 27 2.78 -3.80 -7.56
CA GLY A 27 2.74 -5.15 -6.98
C GLY A 27 3.44 -5.22 -5.63
N ALA A 28 4.62 -4.61 -5.50
CA ALA A 28 5.35 -4.54 -4.23
C ALA A 28 4.57 -3.76 -3.15
N ALA A 29 3.93 -2.65 -3.52
CA ALA A 29 3.09 -1.89 -2.60
C ALA A 29 1.88 -2.68 -2.10
N LEU A 30 1.20 -3.42 -3.00
CA LEU A 30 0.07 -4.28 -2.64
C LEU A 30 0.51 -5.45 -1.74
N SER A 31 1.66 -6.09 -2.04
CA SER A 31 2.22 -7.14 -1.19
C SER A 31 2.52 -6.61 0.22
N THR A 32 3.17 -5.45 0.31
CA THR A 32 3.50 -4.81 1.61
C THR A 32 2.23 -4.50 2.42
N LEU A 33 1.15 -4.06 1.75
CA LEU A 33 -0.14 -3.85 2.41
C LEU A 33 -0.73 -5.18 2.92
N GLY A 34 -0.66 -6.25 2.12
CA GLY A 34 -1.08 -7.59 2.51
C GLY A 34 -0.30 -8.13 3.72
N ASP A 35 1.01 -7.91 3.73
CA ASP A 35 1.88 -8.28 4.86
C ASP A 35 1.55 -7.48 6.12
N GLY A 36 1.25 -6.18 5.97
CA GLY A 36 0.78 -5.32 7.06
C GLY A 36 -0.52 -5.83 7.68
N ILE A 37 -1.52 -6.17 6.86
CA ILE A 37 -2.80 -6.75 7.32
C ILE A 37 -2.55 -8.10 8.02
N SER A 38 -1.71 -8.96 7.44
CA SER A 38 -1.38 -10.27 8.00
C SER A 38 -0.69 -10.14 9.37
N THR A 39 0.21 -9.17 9.51
CA THR A 39 0.88 -8.85 10.77
C THR A 39 -0.12 -8.41 11.84
N ILE A 40 -1.10 -7.57 11.48
CA ILE A 40 -2.18 -7.17 12.40
C ILE A 40 -3.01 -8.38 12.84
N ALA A 41 -3.41 -9.23 11.89
CA ALA A 41 -4.18 -10.43 12.20
C ALA A 41 -3.41 -11.38 13.14
N ALA A 42 -2.11 -11.57 12.90
CA ALA A 42 -1.25 -12.35 13.78
C ALA A 42 -1.15 -11.73 15.18
N GLY A 43 -1.03 -10.41 15.29
CA GLY A 43 -1.04 -9.69 16.57
C GLY A 43 -2.34 -9.87 17.35
N ILE A 44 -3.50 -9.77 16.67
CA ILE A 44 -4.82 -10.02 17.28
C ILE A 44 -4.94 -11.47 17.74
N ALA A 45 -4.52 -12.43 16.91
CA ALA A 45 -4.56 -13.85 17.27
C ALA A 45 -3.65 -14.17 18.47
N LEU A 46 -2.45 -13.58 18.52
CA LEU A 46 -1.56 -13.69 19.68
C LEU A 46 -2.19 -13.08 20.94
N GLN A 47 -2.77 -11.89 20.83
CA GLN A 47 -3.44 -11.24 21.95
C GLN A 47 -4.63 -12.05 22.47
N GLU A 48 -5.40 -12.69 21.59
CA GLU A 48 -6.51 -13.55 22.00
C GLU A 48 -6.02 -14.82 22.72
N LEU A 49 -4.94 -15.44 22.23
CA LEU A 49 -4.30 -16.59 22.89
C LEU A 49 -3.72 -16.22 24.27
N GLU A 50 -3.14 -15.02 24.42
CA GLU A 50 -2.67 -14.51 25.71
C GLU A 50 -3.84 -14.18 26.66
N ARG A 51 -4.94 -13.63 26.13
CA ARG A 51 -6.14 -13.27 26.90
C ARG A 51 -7.06 -14.43 27.26
N SER A 52 -7.05 -15.52 26.51
CA SER A 52 -7.77 -16.75 26.90
C SER A 52 -7.27 -17.29 28.25
N ASN A 53 -6.14 -16.77 28.75
CA ASN A 53 -5.58 -17.07 30.07
C ASN A 53 -5.90 -16.03 31.16
N GLN A 54 -6.42 -14.84 30.83
CA GLN A 54 -6.67 -13.76 31.81
C GLN A 54 -7.91 -12.92 31.46
N GLN A 55 -9.03 -13.19 32.16
CA GLN A 55 -10.27 -12.41 32.09
C GLN A 55 -10.02 -10.94 32.52
N GLY A 56 -9.99 -10.02 31.53
CA GLY A 56 -10.12 -8.58 31.76
C GLY A 56 -9.18 -7.73 30.90
N SER A 57 -9.53 -7.40 29.66
CA SER A 57 -8.64 -6.62 28.78
C SER A 57 -9.32 -5.79 27.67
N GLN A 58 -10.51 -5.26 27.92
CA GLN A 58 -11.21 -4.42 26.93
C GLN A 58 -10.48 -3.09 26.64
N GLY A 59 -9.76 -2.53 27.61
CA GLY A 59 -9.03 -1.25 27.43
C GLY A 59 -7.72 -1.36 26.63
N GLN A 60 -7.13 -2.56 26.55
CA GLN A 60 -5.87 -2.79 25.84
C GLN A 60 -6.11 -2.95 24.33
N LEU A 61 -7.21 -3.61 23.94
CA LEU A 61 -7.64 -3.75 22.55
C LEU A 61 -7.87 -2.39 21.89
N THR A 62 -8.55 -1.46 22.58
CA THR A 62 -8.83 -0.12 22.07
C THR A 62 -7.55 0.67 21.78
N LYS A 63 -6.52 0.55 22.62
CA LYS A 63 -5.23 1.24 22.40
C LYS A 63 -4.48 0.69 21.19
N GLU A 64 -4.61 -0.60 20.93
CA GLU A 64 -3.94 -1.26 19.82
C GLU A 64 -4.63 -0.96 18.49
N LEU A 65 -5.97 -0.95 18.48
CA LEU A 65 -6.77 -0.44 17.36
C LEU A 65 -6.44 1.04 17.05
N ASP A 66 -6.23 1.87 18.07
CA ASP A 66 -5.87 3.29 17.88
C ASP A 66 -4.45 3.47 17.30
N LYS A 67 -3.49 2.61 17.70
CA LYS A 67 -2.16 2.57 17.07
C LYS A 67 -2.23 2.12 15.61
N MET A 68 -3.06 1.13 15.31
CA MET A 68 -3.28 0.66 13.95
C MET A 68 -3.89 1.76 13.07
N GLN A 69 -4.89 2.48 13.56
CA GLN A 69 -5.51 3.58 12.81
C GLN A 69 -4.45 4.62 12.39
N LYS A 70 -3.54 4.98 13.30
CA LYS A 70 -2.44 5.90 13.01
C LYS A 70 -1.47 5.38 11.95
N GLN A 71 -1.17 4.08 11.96
CA GLN A 71 -0.31 3.47 10.93
C GLN A 71 -1.00 3.48 9.56
N ILE A 72 -2.30 3.18 9.50
CA ILE A 72 -3.11 3.27 8.27
C ILE A 72 -3.14 4.71 7.74
N ASP A 73 -3.30 5.70 8.62
CA ASP A 73 -3.31 7.11 8.24
C ASP A 73 -1.96 7.55 7.65
N GLN A 74 -0.85 7.10 8.25
CA GLN A 74 0.50 7.37 7.73
C GLN A 74 0.73 6.74 6.35
N LEU A 75 0.28 5.50 6.15
CA LEU A 75 0.37 4.82 4.85
C LEU A 75 -0.45 5.53 3.79
N ASN A 76 -1.71 5.88 4.10
CA ASN A 76 -2.57 6.66 3.21
C ASN A 76 -1.94 7.99 2.82
N TYR A 77 -1.28 8.65 3.76
CA TYR A 77 -0.58 9.90 3.51
C TYR A 77 0.61 9.72 2.55
N GLN A 78 1.43 8.68 2.75
CA GLN A 78 2.55 8.37 1.85
C GLN A 78 2.06 8.04 0.43
N ILE A 79 1.00 7.24 0.29
CA ILE A 79 0.39 6.90 -1.00
C ILE A 79 -0.14 8.15 -1.71
N LYS A 80 -0.88 9.02 -0.99
CA LYS A 80 -1.36 10.29 -1.54
C LYS A 80 -0.21 11.19 -1.99
N ARG A 81 0.90 11.21 -1.24
CA ARG A 81 2.08 11.98 -1.60
C ARG A 81 2.69 11.45 -2.89
N MET A 82 2.86 10.14 -3.04
CA MET A 82 3.36 9.52 -4.27
C MET A 82 2.45 9.78 -5.48
N GLY A 83 1.12 9.72 -5.29
CA GLY A 83 0.15 10.03 -6.35
C GLY A 83 0.11 11.52 -6.76
N LYS A 84 0.62 12.44 -5.92
CA LYS A 84 0.74 13.87 -6.22
C LYS A 84 2.06 14.26 -6.91
N ILE A 85 3.01 13.35 -7.09
CA ILE A 85 4.27 13.60 -7.84
C ILE A 85 4.06 13.34 -9.34
N ASN A 86 2.95 13.83 -9.90
CA ASN A 86 2.70 13.91 -11.35
C ASN A 86 2.32 15.35 -11.71
#